data_AF-A0A9D7ZEV2-F1
#
_entry.id   AF-A0A9D7ZEV2-F1
#
_cell.length_a   1.000
_cell.length_b   1.000
_cell.length_c   1.000
_cell.angle_alpha   90.00
_cell.angle_beta   90.00
_cell.angle_gamma   90.00
#
_symmetry.space_group_name_H-M   'P 1'
#
loop_
_entity.id
_entity.type
_entity.pdbx_description
1 polymer ?
#
loop_
_entity_poly.entity_id
_entity_poly.type
_entity_poly.pdbx_seq_one_letter_code
_entity_poly.pdbx_strand_id
1 'polypeptide(L)'
;MSKNILVSLAIIFCFSFSAFSQNEPVLWLPLDNSHIERVEVTMVRGETYLPKEKIVSVHDKIKGKKSEVFGKYHEIVSGVTNNALLLDGYSSYVEIMGDNVPVFLNDFTIEAWVALGAYPTHVCPIVDNKIDSDIGYHNGYSFNIDALGRLSFLVATNGKTEELVANETLPLNQWTHVAAVYSQEDGLKIYIDGNLVQTKQVSAPFTPAVGIALDESVSNTSLLIGKSRKKSKPYGTLRPYGTQDLYSFYDGLIDEIKIYDYALSDKIISKINKLDLNKKNVSLPDRTLPSGPSGKQKFGAVNTTLDYYPAWDAPWHVGDNADVLVRFDKSDCKFLFWRGTNYIPNFISENGIWFNNAFNEGWNENGSCEPMSDKRNTYSNVKIIENNDARVVVMWRYGLVDNFNNFAFQDPETGWGDWVEEIYYIYPDMTAIRKDILYSNAPRAAHEWQEDIMVLSPGQSPEDILEYEALTMGNMSGQTATFSWENEVPPFMPGEPDNANIKRINTKSKFKPFSVIRPIDNPTYDIYAGEIRRDVSVFPWW
;
A
#
# COMPACT_ATOMS: atom_id res chain seq x y z
N MET A 1 -68.69 -72.45 8.18
CA MET A 1 -67.79 -71.50 8.85
C MET A 1 -66.61 -71.29 7.92
N SER A 2 -66.70 -70.28 7.04
CA SER A 2 -66.12 -68.92 7.14
C SER A 2 -64.77 -68.87 6.41
N LYS A 3 -64.72 -68.37 5.16
CA LYS A 3 -64.51 -66.95 4.76
C LYS A 3 -63.15 -66.42 5.25
N ASN A 4 -62.30 -65.69 4.54
CA ASN A 4 -62.34 -65.04 3.23
C ASN A 4 -60.93 -64.48 2.93
N ILE A 5 -60.53 -64.48 1.64
CA ILE A 5 -60.10 -63.34 0.79
C ILE A 5 -59.14 -62.26 1.38
N LEU A 6 -57.99 -61.98 0.72
CA LEU A 6 -57.74 -60.79 -0.15
C LEU A 6 -56.25 -60.61 -0.49
N VAL A 7 -56.00 -60.56 -1.80
CA VAL A 7 -54.83 -59.93 -2.43
C VAL A 7 -54.96 -58.41 -2.25
N SER A 8 -53.89 -57.72 -1.87
CA SER A 8 -53.81 -56.26 -1.98
C SER A 8 -52.44 -55.85 -2.50
N LEU A 9 -52.45 -55.25 -3.69
CA LEU A 9 -51.37 -54.47 -4.28
C LEU A 9 -51.02 -53.30 -3.35
N ALA A 10 -49.75 -53.16 -2.98
CA ALA A 10 -49.22 -51.90 -2.49
C ALA A 10 -48.28 -51.32 -3.55
N ILE A 11 -48.83 -50.41 -4.36
CA ILE A 11 -48.10 -49.46 -5.18
C ILE A 11 -47.40 -48.50 -4.20
N ILE A 12 -46.08 -48.60 -4.07
CA ILE A 12 -45.28 -47.56 -3.41
C ILE A 12 -44.72 -46.67 -4.50
N PHE A 13 -45.29 -45.48 -4.59
CA PHE A 13 -44.79 -44.36 -5.37
C PHE A 13 -43.32 -44.09 -5.00
N CYS A 14 -42.41 -44.22 -5.97
CA CYS A 14 -41.13 -43.52 -5.91
C CYS A 14 -41.42 -42.03 -5.98
N PHE A 15 -41.52 -41.37 -4.83
CA PHE A 15 -41.32 -39.93 -4.78
C PHE A 15 -39.83 -39.68 -5.02
N SER A 16 -39.47 -39.37 -6.27
CA SER A 16 -38.27 -38.63 -6.58
C SER A 16 -38.38 -37.28 -5.87
N PHE A 17 -37.76 -37.17 -4.69
CA PHE A 17 -37.40 -35.87 -4.12
C PHE A 17 -36.34 -35.26 -5.03
N SER A 18 -36.78 -34.56 -6.06
CA SER A 18 -35.97 -33.64 -6.85
C SER A 18 -36.55 -32.24 -6.67
N ALA A 19 -36.34 -31.65 -5.50
CA ALA A 19 -36.61 -30.24 -5.23
C ALA A 19 -35.83 -29.81 -3.97
N PHE A 20 -34.66 -29.21 -4.20
CA PHE A 20 -33.90 -28.23 -3.39
C PHE A 20 -32.39 -28.45 -3.60
N SER A 21 -31.86 -27.91 -4.71
CA SER A 21 -30.42 -27.86 -5.00
C SER A 21 -30.04 -26.52 -5.67
N GLN A 22 -30.76 -25.43 -5.36
CA GLN A 22 -30.67 -24.16 -6.10
C GLN A 22 -29.95 -23.03 -5.34
N ASN A 23 -29.13 -23.35 -4.34
CA ASN A 23 -28.47 -22.33 -3.50
C ASN A 23 -26.94 -22.48 -3.35
N GLU A 24 -26.30 -23.43 -4.05
CA GLU A 24 -24.85 -23.62 -3.91
C GLU A 24 -24.08 -22.79 -4.96
N PRO A 25 -22.94 -22.19 -4.58
CA PRO A 25 -22.06 -21.51 -5.53
C PRO A 25 -21.28 -22.50 -6.39
N VAL A 26 -20.79 -22.06 -7.55
CA VAL A 26 -19.87 -22.82 -8.42
C VAL A 26 -18.40 -22.71 -8.01
N LEU A 27 -18.08 -21.74 -7.15
CA LEU A 27 -16.80 -21.60 -6.46
C LEU A 27 -17.07 -21.09 -5.04
N TRP A 28 -16.47 -21.72 -4.04
CA TRP A 28 -16.49 -21.20 -2.67
C TRP A 28 -15.13 -21.35 -2.01
N LEU A 29 -14.48 -20.22 -1.76
CA LEU A 29 -13.28 -20.11 -0.95
C LEU A 29 -13.68 -19.61 0.44
N PRO A 30 -13.94 -20.51 1.41
CA PRO A 30 -14.24 -20.09 2.78
C PRO A 30 -13.01 -19.52 3.48
N LEU A 31 -11.79 -19.79 2.98
CA LEU A 31 -10.51 -19.34 3.57
C LEU A 31 -10.23 -19.83 5.01
N ASP A 32 -11.07 -20.73 5.52
CA ASP A 32 -10.95 -21.39 6.83
C ASP A 32 -9.81 -22.42 6.95
N ASN A 33 -9.56 -23.19 5.89
CA ASN A 33 -8.72 -24.38 5.92
C ASN A 33 -7.52 -24.25 4.98
N SER A 34 -6.67 -23.26 5.25
CA SER A 34 -5.40 -23.13 4.54
C SER A 34 -4.43 -24.24 4.94
N HIS A 35 -3.81 -24.89 3.96
CA HIS A 35 -2.68 -25.78 4.23
C HIS A 35 -1.41 -24.93 4.25
N ILE A 36 -0.63 -25.03 5.32
CA ILE A 36 0.69 -24.42 5.42
C ILE A 36 1.72 -25.55 5.38
N GLU A 37 2.48 -25.62 4.29
CA GLU A 37 3.64 -26.50 4.18
C GLU A 37 4.90 -25.68 4.40
N ARG A 38 5.81 -26.17 5.26
CA ARG A 38 7.15 -25.57 5.44
C ARG A 38 8.17 -26.50 4.83
N VAL A 39 8.73 -26.10 3.68
CA VAL A 39 9.76 -26.89 2.99
C VAL A 39 11.13 -26.41 3.46
N GLU A 40 11.93 -27.31 4.02
CA GLU A 40 13.32 -27.03 4.36
C GLU A 40 14.20 -27.24 3.12
N VAL A 41 14.84 -26.17 2.66
CA VAL A 41 15.77 -26.24 1.53
C VAL A 41 17.20 -26.43 2.07
N THR A 42 17.86 -27.50 1.66
CA THR A 42 19.25 -27.76 2.05
C THR A 42 20.20 -27.08 1.07
N MET A 43 20.99 -26.13 1.56
CA MET A 43 22.05 -25.49 0.77
C MET A 43 23.32 -26.35 0.79
N VAL A 44 23.88 -26.65 -0.38
CA VAL A 44 25.08 -27.49 -0.55
C VAL A 44 26.34 -26.67 -0.27
N ARG A 45 26.47 -26.10 0.93
CA ARG A 45 27.74 -25.55 1.44
C ARG A 45 27.73 -25.30 2.95
N GLY A 46 27.44 -26.36 3.71
CA GLY A 46 27.87 -26.57 5.10
C GLY A 46 27.68 -25.39 6.05
N GLU A 47 26.63 -25.47 6.87
CA GLU A 47 26.33 -24.54 7.97
C GLU A 47 26.00 -23.10 7.55
N THR A 48 24.97 -22.91 6.73
CA THR A 48 24.42 -21.55 6.53
C THR A 48 22.96 -21.65 6.11
N TYR A 49 22.05 -21.27 7.02
CA TYR A 49 20.60 -21.08 6.87
C TYR A 49 19.83 -22.25 6.22
N LEU A 50 18.83 -22.80 6.91
CA LEU A 50 17.78 -23.60 6.26
C LEU A 50 16.67 -22.63 5.85
N PRO A 51 16.61 -22.12 4.60
CA PRO A 51 15.45 -21.37 4.19
C PRO A 51 14.22 -22.28 4.27
N LYS A 52 13.24 -21.84 5.06
CA LYS A 52 11.92 -22.45 5.11
C LYS A 52 11.04 -21.73 4.12
N GLU A 53 10.65 -22.42 3.06
CA GLU A 53 9.62 -21.92 2.16
C GLU A 53 8.25 -22.23 2.79
N LYS A 54 7.43 -21.20 2.97
CA LYS A 54 6.06 -21.33 3.47
C LYS A 54 5.14 -21.33 2.26
N ILE A 55 4.63 -22.50 1.88
CA ILE A 55 3.61 -22.63 0.84
C ILE A 55 2.25 -22.59 1.53
N VAL A 56 1.42 -21.65 1.14
CA VAL A 56 0.03 -21.55 1.62
C VAL A 56 -0.90 -21.82 0.46
N SER A 57 -1.93 -22.63 0.68
CA SER A 57 -2.96 -22.88 -0.32
C SER A 57 -4.35 -22.64 0.24
N VAL A 58 -5.23 -22.02 -0.54
CA VAL A 58 -6.67 -21.94 -0.28
C VAL A 58 -7.40 -23.14 -0.87
N HIS A 59 -8.54 -23.51 -0.28
CA HIS A 59 -9.32 -24.67 -0.67
C HIS A 59 -10.68 -24.25 -1.22
N ASP A 60 -10.99 -24.67 -2.45
CA ASP A 60 -12.33 -24.59 -3.02
C ASP A 60 -13.20 -25.70 -2.43
N LYS A 61 -14.20 -25.30 -1.63
CA LYS A 61 -15.10 -26.22 -0.96
C LYS A 61 -16.05 -26.95 -1.91
N ILE A 62 -16.25 -26.44 -3.12
CA ILE A 62 -17.14 -27.03 -4.13
C ILE A 62 -16.41 -28.14 -4.89
N LYS A 63 -15.26 -27.84 -5.49
CA LYS A 63 -14.49 -28.83 -6.28
C LYS A 63 -13.50 -29.67 -5.45
N GLY A 64 -13.25 -29.31 -4.19
CA GLY A 64 -12.25 -29.96 -3.33
C GLY A 64 -10.81 -29.71 -3.78
N LYS A 65 -10.57 -28.63 -4.53
CA LYS A 65 -9.28 -28.30 -5.16
C LYS A 65 -8.54 -27.27 -4.33
N LYS A 66 -7.21 -27.28 -4.43
CA LYS A 66 -6.33 -26.32 -3.77
C LYS A 66 -5.71 -25.36 -4.78
N SER A 67 -5.56 -24.10 -4.39
CA SER A 67 -4.86 -23.06 -5.16
C SER A 67 -3.86 -22.36 -4.26
N GLU A 68 -2.67 -22.10 -4.77
CA GLU A 68 -1.59 -21.47 -4.02
C GLU A 68 -1.87 -19.98 -3.76
N VAL A 69 -1.40 -19.50 -2.61
CA VAL A 69 -1.28 -18.09 -2.26
C VAL A 69 0.15 -17.67 -2.53
N PHE A 70 0.32 -16.72 -3.44
CA PHE A 70 1.63 -16.19 -3.81
C PHE A 70 1.99 -14.97 -2.96
N GLY A 71 3.23 -14.48 -3.11
CA GLY A 71 3.73 -13.25 -2.48
C GLY A 71 4.70 -13.48 -1.32
N LYS A 72 5.29 -12.39 -0.84
CA LYS A 72 6.29 -12.36 0.24
C LYS A 72 5.67 -12.49 1.62
N TYR A 73 4.50 -11.90 1.83
CA TYR A 73 3.78 -12.00 3.08
C TYR A 73 2.30 -12.27 2.85
N HIS A 74 1.80 -13.25 3.59
CA HIS A 74 0.37 -13.49 3.73
C HIS A 74 0.16 -14.33 5.00
N GLU A 75 -0.98 -14.11 5.64
CA GLU A 75 -1.31 -14.74 6.91
C GLU A 75 -2.76 -15.18 6.96
N ILE A 76 -3.03 -16.15 7.81
CA ILE A 76 -4.37 -16.65 8.07
C ILE A 76 -4.71 -16.17 9.47
N VAL A 77 -5.68 -15.26 9.54
CA VAL A 77 -6.07 -14.54 10.76
C VAL A 77 -7.54 -14.81 11.06
N SER A 78 -8.06 -14.30 12.18
CA SER A 78 -9.50 -14.42 12.47
C SER A 78 -10.35 -13.68 11.44
N GLY A 79 -11.29 -14.40 10.84
CA GLY A 79 -12.24 -13.91 9.84
C GLY A 79 -13.63 -13.63 10.39
N VAL A 80 -14.59 -13.43 9.48
CA VAL A 80 -15.98 -13.10 9.81
C VAL A 80 -16.67 -14.28 10.47
N THR A 81 -16.49 -15.49 9.92
CA THR A 81 -17.02 -16.73 10.49
C THR A 81 -15.95 -17.48 11.26
N ASN A 82 -14.77 -17.68 10.66
CA ASN A 82 -13.68 -18.49 11.19
C ASN A 82 -12.33 -17.81 10.89
N ASN A 83 -11.70 -18.11 9.75
CA ASN A 83 -10.43 -17.51 9.35
C ASN A 83 -10.58 -16.66 8.08
N ALA A 84 -9.69 -15.69 7.90
CA ALA A 84 -9.57 -14.88 6.71
C ALA A 84 -8.13 -14.90 6.20
N LEU A 85 -7.96 -14.59 4.92
CA LEU A 85 -6.64 -14.40 4.32
C LEU A 85 -6.25 -12.93 4.41
N LEU A 86 -5.14 -12.63 5.07
CA LEU A 86 -4.46 -11.34 5.02
C LEU A 86 -3.54 -11.30 3.81
N LEU A 87 -3.80 -10.37 2.89
CA LEU A 87 -2.94 -10.01 1.78
C LEU A 87 -2.17 -8.72 2.11
N ASP A 88 -0.88 -8.71 1.77
CA ASP A 88 0.14 -7.72 2.11
C ASP A 88 0.06 -6.36 1.39
N GLY A 89 -0.78 -6.20 0.36
CA GLY A 89 -0.81 -4.97 -0.44
C GLY A 89 0.40 -4.72 -1.34
N TYR A 90 1.37 -5.64 -1.40
CA TYR A 90 2.63 -5.47 -2.13
C TYR A 90 2.91 -6.55 -3.16
N SER A 91 2.55 -7.81 -2.86
CA SER A 91 2.99 -8.95 -3.65
C SER A 91 2.08 -10.18 -3.56
N SER A 92 1.20 -10.24 -2.58
CA SER A 92 0.38 -11.42 -2.29
C SER A 92 -0.95 -11.42 -3.01
N TYR A 93 -1.34 -12.62 -3.46
CA TYR A 93 -2.55 -12.84 -4.23
C TYR A 93 -2.85 -14.34 -4.33
N VAL A 94 -4.06 -14.68 -4.79
CA VAL A 94 -4.43 -16.05 -5.15
C VAL A 94 -4.64 -16.12 -6.67
N GLU A 95 -4.15 -17.20 -7.27
CA GLU A 95 -4.38 -17.49 -8.68
C GLU A 95 -4.94 -18.90 -8.86
N ILE A 96 -6.10 -19.00 -9.52
CA ILE A 96 -6.75 -20.26 -9.87
C ILE A 96 -6.62 -20.44 -11.39
N MET A 97 -6.06 -21.57 -11.82
CA MET A 97 -5.78 -21.86 -13.22
C MET A 97 -6.48 -23.13 -13.71
N GLY A 98 -6.60 -23.28 -15.03
CA GLY A 98 -7.09 -24.50 -15.67
C GLY A 98 -8.52 -24.86 -15.29
N ASP A 99 -8.80 -26.16 -15.18
CA ASP A 99 -10.13 -26.71 -14.87
C ASP A 99 -10.69 -26.29 -13.50
N ASN A 100 -9.86 -25.66 -12.66
CA ASN A 100 -10.30 -25.13 -11.38
C ASN A 100 -11.07 -23.81 -11.52
N VAL A 101 -10.88 -23.05 -12.61
CA VAL A 101 -11.64 -21.82 -12.88
C VAL A 101 -13.14 -22.17 -13.08
N PRO A 102 -14.09 -21.47 -12.44
CA PRO A 102 -15.52 -21.72 -12.67
C PRO A 102 -15.93 -21.27 -14.08
N VAL A 103 -16.78 -22.07 -14.74
CA VAL A 103 -17.29 -21.80 -16.09
C VAL A 103 -18.80 -21.62 -16.02
N PHE A 104 -19.28 -20.45 -16.43
CA PHE A 104 -20.70 -20.10 -16.54
C PHE A 104 -20.90 -19.17 -17.74
N LEU A 105 -22.08 -19.24 -18.37
CA LEU A 105 -22.37 -18.56 -19.64
C LEU A 105 -23.45 -17.48 -19.54
N ASN A 106 -24.19 -17.45 -18.44
CA ASN A 106 -25.40 -16.64 -18.27
C ASN A 106 -25.23 -15.71 -17.07
N ASP A 107 -26.35 -15.32 -16.46
CA ASP A 107 -26.44 -14.60 -15.20
C ASP A 107 -25.52 -15.18 -14.12
N PHE A 108 -24.96 -14.32 -13.28
CA PHE A 108 -24.04 -14.74 -12.22
C PHE A 108 -23.98 -13.74 -11.08
N THR A 109 -23.45 -14.20 -9.94
CA THR A 109 -23.22 -13.37 -8.76
C THR A 109 -21.84 -13.64 -8.19
N ILE A 110 -21.15 -12.59 -7.76
CA ILE A 110 -19.89 -12.67 -7.00
C ILE A 110 -20.13 -12.01 -5.65
N GLU A 111 -19.71 -12.64 -4.56
CA GLU A 111 -19.72 -12.02 -3.23
C GLU A 111 -18.46 -12.36 -2.43
N ALA A 112 -18.11 -11.48 -1.49
CA ALA A 112 -17.02 -11.67 -0.55
C ALA A 112 -17.24 -10.81 0.71
N TRP A 113 -16.55 -11.18 1.78
CA TRP A 113 -16.29 -10.28 2.89
C TRP A 113 -14.90 -9.66 2.72
N VAL A 114 -14.81 -8.35 2.92
CA VAL A 114 -13.58 -7.57 2.71
C VAL A 114 -13.32 -6.62 3.88
N ALA A 115 -12.06 -6.42 4.24
CA ALA A 115 -11.63 -5.37 5.16
C ALA A 115 -10.29 -4.78 4.70
N LEU A 116 -10.29 -3.52 4.27
CA LEU A 116 -9.13 -2.87 3.68
C LEU A 116 -8.21 -2.25 4.75
N GLY A 117 -6.90 -2.46 4.64
CA GLY A 117 -5.88 -1.74 5.41
C GLY A 117 -5.44 -0.44 4.77
N ALA A 118 -5.43 -0.39 3.44
CA ALA A 118 -5.25 0.81 2.64
C ALA A 118 -6.03 0.71 1.33
N TYR A 119 -6.29 1.85 0.70
CA TYR A 119 -6.87 1.84 -0.64
C TYR A 119 -5.82 1.43 -1.68
N PRO A 120 -6.23 0.70 -2.73
CA PRO A 120 -5.36 0.33 -3.84
C PRO A 120 -4.69 1.55 -4.50
N THR A 121 -3.50 1.37 -5.09
CA THR A 121 -2.84 2.46 -5.86
C THR A 121 -3.59 2.77 -7.17
N HIS A 122 -4.28 1.79 -7.71
CA HIS A 122 -5.21 1.80 -8.85
C HIS A 122 -6.12 0.58 -8.72
N VAL A 123 -7.01 0.33 -9.69
CA VAL A 123 -7.98 -0.78 -9.65
C VAL A 123 -7.32 -2.10 -9.23
N CYS A 124 -7.83 -2.70 -8.16
CA CYS A 124 -7.42 -4.01 -7.65
C CYS A 124 -8.62 -4.95 -7.56
N PRO A 125 -8.53 -6.17 -8.12
CA PRO A 125 -9.65 -7.10 -8.11
C PRO A 125 -9.81 -7.79 -6.77
N ILE A 126 -11.07 -7.85 -6.31
CA ILE A 126 -11.53 -8.89 -5.39
C ILE A 126 -11.53 -10.22 -6.16
N VAL A 127 -12.07 -10.21 -7.39
CA VAL A 127 -12.06 -11.35 -8.32
C VAL A 127 -11.93 -10.82 -9.75
N ASP A 128 -11.00 -11.36 -10.54
CA ASP A 128 -10.85 -11.06 -11.97
C ASP A 128 -10.69 -12.34 -12.80
N ASN A 129 -11.57 -12.51 -13.79
CA ASN A 129 -11.41 -13.47 -14.89
C ASN A 129 -11.71 -12.77 -16.21
N LYS A 130 -10.97 -11.70 -16.49
CA LYS A 130 -11.13 -10.89 -17.68
C LYS A 130 -9.95 -11.07 -18.64
N ILE A 131 -10.23 -11.07 -19.94
CA ILE A 131 -9.19 -10.91 -20.98
C ILE A 131 -8.93 -9.41 -21.17
N ASP A 132 -7.67 -9.04 -21.34
CA ASP A 132 -7.32 -7.64 -21.55
C ASP A 132 -7.98 -7.11 -22.83
N SER A 133 -8.63 -5.96 -22.71
CA SER A 133 -9.26 -5.29 -23.85
C SER A 133 -8.22 -4.68 -24.78
N ASP A 134 -7.01 -4.43 -24.29
CA ASP A 134 -5.94 -3.81 -25.07
C ASP A 134 -5.40 -4.75 -26.17
N ILE A 135 -5.64 -6.06 -26.04
CA ILE A 135 -5.35 -7.06 -27.09
C ILE A 135 -6.55 -7.29 -28.04
N GLY A 136 -7.58 -6.46 -27.96
CA GLY A 136 -8.75 -6.47 -28.85
C GLY A 136 -9.90 -7.40 -28.44
N TYR A 137 -9.83 -8.03 -27.26
CA TYR A 137 -10.84 -8.96 -26.76
C TYR A 137 -11.59 -8.37 -25.55
N HIS A 138 -12.92 -8.34 -25.64
CA HIS A 138 -13.79 -7.92 -24.55
C HIS A 138 -14.50 -9.15 -24.00
N ASN A 139 -13.87 -9.82 -23.04
CA ASN A 139 -14.32 -11.11 -22.51
C ASN A 139 -14.12 -11.18 -20.99
N GLY A 140 -15.04 -11.86 -20.31
CA GLY A 140 -14.97 -12.13 -18.88
C GLY A 140 -15.52 -11.03 -18.00
N TYR A 141 -15.15 -11.08 -16.73
CA TYR A 141 -15.68 -10.20 -15.69
C TYR A 141 -14.61 -9.84 -14.67
N SER A 142 -14.86 -8.76 -13.93
CA SER A 142 -13.96 -8.30 -12.88
C SER A 142 -14.74 -7.51 -11.83
N PHE A 143 -14.65 -7.92 -10.56
CA PHE A 143 -15.20 -7.19 -9.43
C PHE A 143 -14.04 -6.65 -8.58
N ASN A 144 -13.97 -5.34 -8.46
CA ASN A 144 -12.77 -4.62 -8.03
C ASN A 144 -13.07 -3.56 -6.99
N ILE A 145 -11.97 -3.04 -6.43
CA ILE A 145 -11.91 -1.83 -5.62
C ILE A 145 -10.99 -0.85 -6.36
N ASP A 146 -11.45 0.37 -6.59
CA ASP A 146 -10.64 1.43 -7.20
C ASP A 146 -9.75 2.15 -6.17
N ALA A 147 -8.91 3.08 -6.64
CA ALA A 147 -7.98 3.81 -5.77
C ALA A 147 -8.64 4.75 -4.75
N LEU A 148 -9.94 5.00 -4.90
CA LEU A 148 -10.74 5.80 -3.98
C LEU A 148 -11.55 4.90 -3.02
N GLY A 149 -11.25 3.60 -2.99
CA GLY A 149 -11.92 2.63 -2.13
C GLY A 149 -13.34 2.31 -2.57
N ARG A 150 -13.73 2.59 -3.82
CA ARG A 150 -15.08 2.33 -4.33
C ARG A 150 -15.12 1.01 -5.09
N LEU A 151 -16.24 0.31 -4.98
CA LEU A 151 -16.46 -0.92 -5.76
C LEU A 151 -16.67 -0.62 -7.24
N SER A 152 -16.03 -1.38 -8.13
CA SER A 152 -16.34 -1.37 -9.55
C SER A 152 -16.55 -2.79 -10.10
N PHE A 153 -17.53 -2.92 -10.99
CA PHE A 153 -17.90 -4.18 -11.61
C PHE A 153 -17.87 -4.04 -13.12
N LEU A 154 -17.03 -4.85 -13.75
CA LEU A 154 -16.82 -4.89 -15.20
C LEU A 154 -17.33 -6.23 -15.73
N VAL A 155 -18.13 -6.18 -16.78
CA VAL A 155 -18.70 -7.37 -17.45
C VAL A 155 -18.60 -7.19 -18.95
N ALA A 156 -17.99 -8.15 -19.64
CA ALA A 156 -17.97 -8.17 -21.08
C ALA A 156 -19.34 -8.57 -21.66
N THR A 157 -19.88 -7.75 -22.57
CA THR A 157 -21.09 -8.07 -23.33
C THR A 157 -20.92 -7.65 -24.79
N ASN A 158 -21.29 -8.51 -25.75
CA ASN A 158 -21.34 -8.21 -27.19
C ASN A 158 -20.19 -7.31 -27.70
N GLY A 159 -18.93 -7.70 -27.46
CA GLY A 159 -17.75 -6.98 -27.97
C GLY A 159 -17.40 -5.67 -27.25
N LYS A 160 -18.00 -5.38 -26.09
CA LYS A 160 -17.67 -4.23 -25.23
C LYS A 160 -17.51 -4.65 -23.77
N THR A 161 -16.77 -3.85 -23.00
CA THR A 161 -16.71 -3.98 -21.54
C THR A 161 -17.72 -3.01 -20.92
N GLU A 162 -18.75 -3.54 -20.28
CA GLU A 162 -19.67 -2.76 -19.46
C GLU A 162 -19.06 -2.51 -18.09
N GLU A 163 -19.07 -1.25 -17.65
CA GLU A 163 -18.57 -0.86 -16.33
C GLU A 163 -19.68 -0.24 -15.49
N LEU A 164 -19.65 -0.56 -14.19
CA LEU A 164 -20.45 0.02 -13.13
C LEU A 164 -19.56 0.36 -11.94
N VAL A 165 -19.59 1.61 -11.44
CA VAL A 165 -18.82 2.06 -10.28
C VAL A 165 -19.77 2.56 -9.19
N ALA A 166 -19.60 2.09 -7.96
CA ALA A 166 -20.33 2.58 -6.80
C ALA A 166 -19.87 4.00 -6.42
N ASN A 167 -20.77 4.80 -5.86
CA ASN A 167 -20.42 6.14 -5.37
C ASN A 167 -19.80 6.13 -3.97
N GLU A 168 -20.09 5.07 -3.20
CA GLU A 168 -19.68 4.94 -1.81
C GLU A 168 -18.25 4.41 -1.69
N THR A 169 -17.51 4.97 -0.74
CA THR A 169 -16.17 4.53 -0.36
C THR A 169 -16.27 3.53 0.78
N LEU A 170 -15.64 2.36 0.61
CA LEU A 170 -15.57 1.34 1.65
C LEU A 170 -14.74 1.86 2.85
N PRO A 171 -15.18 1.63 4.09
CA PRO A 171 -14.39 2.00 5.26
C PRO A 171 -13.09 1.18 5.34
N LEU A 172 -12.00 1.82 5.75
CA LEU A 172 -10.79 1.12 6.17
C LEU A 172 -11.00 0.44 7.53
N ASN A 173 -10.27 -0.64 7.78
CA ASN A 173 -10.25 -1.37 9.05
C ASN A 173 -11.63 -1.86 9.54
N GLN A 174 -12.55 -2.12 8.61
CA GLN A 174 -13.89 -2.63 8.91
C GLN A 174 -14.31 -3.73 7.93
N TRP A 175 -14.85 -4.82 8.45
CA TRP A 175 -15.48 -5.86 7.64
C TRP A 175 -16.73 -5.31 6.95
N THR A 176 -16.78 -5.48 5.64
CA THR A 176 -17.90 -5.11 4.78
C THR A 176 -18.25 -6.30 3.88
N HIS A 177 -19.52 -6.66 3.79
CA HIS A 177 -19.98 -7.64 2.79
C HIS A 177 -20.22 -6.91 1.47
N VAL A 178 -19.69 -7.47 0.39
CA VAL A 178 -19.79 -6.87 -0.95
C VAL A 178 -20.27 -7.92 -1.94
N ALA A 179 -21.15 -7.51 -2.85
CA ALA A 179 -21.63 -8.38 -3.91
C ALA A 179 -21.84 -7.64 -5.23
N ALA A 180 -21.61 -8.33 -6.34
CA ALA A 180 -21.87 -7.88 -7.70
C ALA A 180 -22.72 -8.92 -8.42
N VAL A 181 -23.80 -8.45 -9.06
CA VAL A 181 -24.75 -9.31 -9.79
C VAL A 181 -24.82 -8.82 -11.23
N TYR A 182 -24.76 -9.77 -12.17
CA TYR A 182 -25.15 -9.56 -13.56
C TYR A 182 -26.33 -10.47 -13.88
N SER A 183 -27.37 -9.90 -14.46
CA SER A 183 -28.38 -10.67 -15.20
C SER A 183 -28.65 -10.02 -16.55
N GLN A 184 -29.00 -10.83 -17.55
CA GLN A 184 -29.39 -10.29 -18.85
C GLN A 184 -30.68 -9.44 -18.76
N GLU A 185 -31.54 -9.73 -17.78
CA GLU A 185 -32.80 -9.01 -17.57
C GLU A 185 -32.61 -7.64 -16.90
N ASP A 186 -31.82 -7.57 -15.83
CA ASP A 186 -31.68 -6.36 -15.01
C ASP A 186 -30.35 -5.61 -15.20
N GLY A 187 -29.38 -6.20 -15.91
CA GLY A 187 -28.04 -5.68 -16.05
C GLY A 187 -27.17 -5.87 -14.81
N LEU A 188 -26.36 -4.85 -14.49
CA LEU A 188 -25.36 -4.89 -13.43
C LEU A 188 -25.93 -4.27 -12.14
N LYS A 189 -25.60 -4.87 -11.00
CA LYS A 189 -25.93 -4.37 -9.65
C LYS A 189 -24.73 -4.55 -8.72
N ILE A 190 -24.51 -3.58 -7.83
CA ILE A 190 -23.51 -3.66 -6.74
C ILE A 190 -24.23 -3.48 -5.41
N TYR A 191 -23.83 -4.29 -4.42
CA TYR A 191 -24.35 -4.27 -3.07
C TYR A 191 -23.23 -4.08 -2.04
N ILE A 192 -23.53 -3.33 -0.98
CA ILE A 192 -22.69 -3.13 0.21
C ILE A 192 -23.55 -3.45 1.44
N ASP A 193 -23.08 -4.36 2.28
CA ASP A 193 -23.78 -4.89 3.46
C ASP A 193 -25.24 -5.26 3.14
N GLY A 194 -25.42 -5.96 2.02
CA GLY A 194 -26.73 -6.40 1.56
C GLY A 194 -27.65 -5.31 0.98
N ASN A 195 -27.24 -4.04 0.98
CA ASN A 195 -28.00 -2.92 0.40
C ASN A 195 -27.60 -2.70 -1.05
N LEU A 196 -28.57 -2.51 -1.95
CA LEU A 196 -28.30 -2.14 -3.35
C LEU A 196 -27.81 -0.69 -3.40
N VAL A 197 -26.55 -0.47 -3.82
CA VAL A 197 -25.94 0.87 -3.85
C VAL A 197 -25.80 1.45 -5.24
N GLN A 198 -25.79 0.59 -6.27
CA GLN A 198 -25.64 1.03 -7.66
C GLN A 198 -26.21 0.01 -8.65
N THR A 199 -26.76 0.49 -9.78
CA THR A 199 -27.26 -0.36 -10.88
C THR A 199 -27.04 0.27 -12.25
N LYS A 200 -26.91 -0.57 -13.28
CA LYS A 200 -26.87 -0.18 -14.69
C LYS A 200 -27.56 -1.21 -15.55
N GLN A 201 -28.57 -0.78 -16.30
CA GLN A 201 -29.29 -1.63 -17.24
C GLN A 201 -28.38 -2.05 -18.41
N VAL A 202 -28.28 -3.36 -18.64
CA VAL A 202 -27.52 -3.97 -19.74
C VAL A 202 -28.29 -5.21 -20.19
N SER A 203 -28.78 -5.21 -21.42
CA SER A 203 -29.59 -6.31 -21.99
C SER A 203 -28.80 -7.26 -22.92
N ALA A 204 -27.54 -6.93 -23.20
CA ALA A 204 -26.67 -7.75 -24.04
C ALA A 204 -26.13 -8.95 -23.23
N PRO A 205 -26.00 -10.14 -23.86
CA PRO A 205 -25.55 -11.34 -23.16
C PRO A 205 -24.08 -11.25 -22.74
N PHE A 206 -23.77 -11.86 -21.60
CA PHE A 206 -22.42 -12.01 -21.08
C PHE A 206 -21.52 -12.79 -22.06
N THR A 207 -20.28 -12.34 -22.20
CA THR A 207 -19.26 -13.00 -23.03
C THR A 207 -18.13 -13.50 -22.11
N PRO A 208 -18.02 -14.82 -21.84
CA PRO A 208 -17.03 -15.35 -20.92
C PRO A 208 -15.59 -15.29 -21.45
N ALA A 209 -14.62 -15.35 -20.54
CA ALA A 209 -13.19 -15.47 -20.85
C ALA A 209 -12.72 -16.92 -21.02
N VAL A 210 -13.51 -17.90 -20.55
CA VAL A 210 -13.21 -19.33 -20.59
C VAL A 210 -14.30 -20.06 -21.38
N GLY A 211 -13.94 -21.16 -22.05
CA GLY A 211 -14.91 -21.98 -22.80
C GLY A 211 -15.25 -21.47 -24.21
N ILE A 212 -14.59 -20.40 -24.66
CA ILE A 212 -14.61 -19.97 -26.06
C ILE A 212 -13.32 -20.47 -26.70
N ALA A 213 -13.43 -21.18 -27.83
CA ALA A 213 -12.28 -21.46 -28.69
C ALA A 213 -11.82 -20.16 -29.35
N LEU A 214 -11.12 -19.34 -28.57
CA LEU A 214 -10.26 -18.27 -29.10
C LEU A 214 -8.92 -18.91 -29.52
N ASP A 215 -8.05 -18.11 -30.14
CA ASP A 215 -6.65 -18.47 -30.35
C ASP A 215 -6.09 -19.16 -29.08
N GLU A 216 -5.29 -20.23 -29.26
CA GLU A 216 -4.65 -20.98 -28.16
C GLU A 216 -3.87 -20.05 -27.23
N SER A 217 -3.40 -18.90 -27.71
CA SER A 217 -2.73 -17.85 -26.93
C SER A 217 -3.63 -17.11 -25.91
N VAL A 218 -4.95 -17.23 -26.03
CA VAL A 218 -5.97 -16.55 -25.19
C VAL A 218 -6.83 -17.56 -24.40
N SER A 219 -6.85 -18.83 -24.84
CA SER A 219 -7.51 -19.91 -24.11
C SER A 219 -6.78 -20.17 -22.79
N ASN A 220 -7.52 -20.24 -21.67
CA ASN A 220 -7.02 -20.48 -20.29
C ASN A 220 -6.69 -19.23 -19.44
N THR A 221 -7.57 -18.22 -19.44
CA THR A 221 -7.47 -17.07 -18.51
C THR A 221 -7.69 -17.52 -17.05
N SER A 222 -6.73 -17.24 -16.18
CA SER A 222 -6.81 -17.52 -14.74
C SER A 222 -7.84 -16.65 -14.01
N LEU A 223 -8.34 -17.13 -12.87
CA LEU A 223 -9.05 -16.31 -11.90
C LEU A 223 -8.02 -15.71 -10.92
N LEU A 224 -7.93 -14.39 -10.87
CA LEU A 224 -7.06 -13.66 -9.95
C LEU A 224 -7.88 -13.08 -8.79
N ILE A 225 -7.34 -13.17 -7.58
CA ILE A 225 -7.88 -12.55 -6.37
C ILE A 225 -6.76 -11.73 -5.74
N GLY A 226 -7.00 -10.43 -5.59
CA GLY A 226 -6.10 -9.52 -4.88
C GLY A 226 -4.88 -9.03 -5.67
N LYS A 227 -4.85 -9.19 -7.00
CA LYS A 227 -3.79 -8.66 -7.88
C LYS A 227 -4.35 -8.20 -9.22
N SER A 228 -3.99 -6.98 -9.64
CA SER A 228 -4.36 -6.48 -10.97
C SER A 228 -3.70 -7.32 -12.08
N ARG A 229 -4.44 -7.57 -13.17
CA ARG A 229 -3.93 -8.36 -14.30
C ARG A 229 -2.82 -7.66 -15.08
N LYS A 230 -2.89 -6.32 -15.13
CA LYS A 230 -1.89 -5.48 -15.80
C LYS A 230 -1.32 -4.44 -14.85
N LYS A 231 -0.12 -4.00 -15.18
CA LYS A 231 0.48 -2.85 -14.54
C LYS A 231 -0.20 -1.57 -15.03
N SER A 232 -0.31 -0.58 -14.16
CA SER A 232 -0.77 0.75 -14.50
C SER A 232 -0.13 1.76 -13.57
N LYS A 233 -0.11 3.04 -13.98
CA LYS A 233 0.30 4.11 -13.08
C LYS A 233 -0.73 4.26 -11.95
N PRO A 234 -0.29 4.64 -10.74
CA PRO A 234 -1.21 5.01 -9.68
C PRO A 234 -2.24 6.06 -10.12
N TYR A 235 -3.43 5.98 -9.56
CA TYR A 235 -4.47 6.97 -9.78
C TYR A 235 -3.98 8.36 -9.36
N GLY A 236 -4.32 9.39 -10.13
CA GLY A 236 -3.92 10.76 -9.84
C GLY A 236 -2.45 11.10 -10.11
N THR A 237 -1.70 10.24 -10.84
CA THR A 237 -0.30 10.51 -11.20
C THR A 237 -0.12 11.89 -11.84
N LEU A 238 0.62 12.77 -11.16
CA LEU A 238 0.91 14.14 -11.62
C LEU A 238 2.10 14.20 -12.59
N ARG A 239 3.07 13.27 -12.46
CA ARG A 239 4.30 13.23 -13.27
C ARG A 239 4.43 11.87 -13.98
N PRO A 240 3.72 11.62 -15.09
CA PRO A 240 3.70 10.31 -15.74
C PRO A 240 5.06 9.81 -16.24
N TYR A 241 5.96 10.72 -16.61
CA TYR A 241 7.31 10.40 -17.08
C TYR A 241 8.21 9.84 -15.97
N GLY A 242 8.06 10.34 -14.73
CA GLY A 242 8.83 9.90 -13.57
C GLY A 242 8.18 8.78 -12.75
N THR A 243 7.03 8.27 -13.20
CA THR A 243 6.22 7.29 -12.45
C THR A 243 6.14 5.97 -13.21
N GLN A 244 6.55 4.87 -12.58
CA GLN A 244 6.50 3.53 -13.17
C GLN A 244 5.08 2.94 -13.16
N ASP A 245 4.81 2.07 -14.13
CA ASP A 245 3.62 1.20 -14.08
C ASP A 245 3.88 0.08 -13.07
N LEU A 246 2.91 -0.16 -12.19
CA LEU A 246 2.99 -1.17 -11.14
C LEU A 246 1.72 -2.01 -11.10
N TYR A 247 1.81 -3.23 -10.56
CA TYR A 247 0.62 -4.01 -10.23
C TYR A 247 -0.03 -3.45 -8.97
N SER A 248 -1.36 -3.50 -8.90
CA SER A 248 -2.12 -3.21 -7.68
C SER A 248 -2.29 -4.53 -6.94
N PHE A 249 -2.03 -4.54 -5.64
CA PHE A 249 -2.27 -5.68 -4.77
C PHE A 249 -3.26 -5.29 -3.67
N TYR A 250 -4.09 -6.25 -3.28
CA TYR A 250 -5.09 -6.03 -2.25
C TYR A 250 -4.38 -5.95 -0.89
N ASP A 251 -4.60 -4.83 -0.20
CA ASP A 251 -4.08 -4.61 1.14
C ASP A 251 -5.22 -4.79 2.16
N GLY A 252 -5.26 -5.97 2.79
CA GLY A 252 -6.25 -6.23 3.83
C GLY A 252 -6.67 -7.69 3.97
N LEU A 253 -7.83 -7.89 4.60
CA LEU A 253 -8.44 -9.20 4.83
C LEU A 253 -9.51 -9.50 3.79
N ILE A 254 -9.49 -10.73 3.27
CA ILE A 254 -10.56 -11.26 2.42
C ILE A 254 -11.07 -12.59 3.00
N ASP A 255 -12.38 -12.79 2.94
CA ASP A 255 -13.06 -13.96 3.52
C ASP A 255 -14.28 -14.35 2.66
N GLU A 256 -14.67 -15.63 2.71
CA GLU A 256 -15.94 -16.16 2.17
C GLU A 256 -16.23 -15.79 0.70
N ILE A 257 -15.23 -15.87 -0.19
CA ILE A 257 -15.39 -15.56 -1.62
C ILE A 257 -16.27 -16.63 -2.28
N LYS A 258 -17.37 -16.21 -2.90
CA LYS A 258 -18.32 -17.09 -3.60
C LYS A 258 -18.66 -16.56 -4.98
N ILE A 259 -18.79 -17.48 -5.92
CA ILE A 259 -19.30 -17.20 -7.27
C ILE A 259 -20.45 -18.15 -7.55
N TYR A 260 -21.59 -17.61 -7.98
CA TYR A 260 -22.79 -18.34 -8.37
C TYR A 260 -22.99 -18.19 -9.88
N ASP A 261 -23.47 -19.24 -10.55
CA ASP A 261 -23.83 -19.26 -11.97
C ASP A 261 -25.28 -18.83 -12.24
N TYR A 262 -25.83 -18.03 -11.31
CA TYR A 262 -27.14 -17.39 -11.42
C TYR A 262 -27.14 -16.04 -10.67
N ALA A 263 -28.11 -15.19 -11.01
CA ALA A 263 -28.34 -13.93 -10.31
C ALA A 263 -29.06 -14.17 -8.97
N LEU A 264 -28.40 -13.84 -7.86
CA LEU A 264 -29.05 -13.81 -6.55
C LEU A 264 -30.03 -12.64 -6.49
N SER A 265 -31.24 -12.92 -5.97
CA SER A 265 -32.24 -11.87 -5.75
C SER A 265 -31.82 -10.91 -4.63
N ASP A 266 -32.26 -9.66 -4.71
CA ASP A 266 -32.08 -8.62 -3.70
C ASP A 266 -32.52 -9.09 -2.30
N LYS A 267 -33.56 -9.95 -2.23
CA LYS A 267 -34.07 -10.54 -0.98
C LYS A 267 -33.12 -11.56 -0.36
N ILE A 268 -32.30 -12.25 -1.16
CA ILE A 268 -31.28 -13.18 -0.64
C ILE A 268 -30.09 -12.38 -0.12
N ILE A 269 -29.60 -11.43 -0.92
CA ILE A 269 -28.44 -10.59 -0.59
C ILE A 269 -28.70 -9.75 0.68
N SER A 270 -29.87 -9.13 0.79
CA SER A 270 -30.25 -8.34 1.98
C SER A 270 -30.34 -9.14 3.28
N LYS A 271 -30.41 -10.48 3.23
CA LYS A 271 -30.36 -11.33 4.44
C LYS A 271 -28.94 -11.50 4.97
N ILE A 272 -27.92 -11.30 4.14
CA ILE A 272 -26.51 -11.46 4.52
C ILE A 272 -26.10 -10.38 5.54
N ASN A 273 -26.68 -9.18 5.44
CA ASN A 273 -26.59 -8.10 6.42
C ASN A 273 -26.98 -8.54 7.86
N LYS A 274 -27.78 -9.60 8.02
CA LYS A 274 -28.27 -10.08 9.32
C LYS A 274 -27.33 -11.05 10.03
N LEU A 275 -26.17 -11.38 9.46
CA LEU A 275 -25.09 -11.98 10.24
C LEU A 275 -24.59 -10.91 11.18
N ASP A 276 -25.00 -11.02 12.44
CA ASP A 276 -24.78 -10.08 13.54
C ASP A 276 -23.26 -9.85 13.74
N LEU A 277 -22.69 -8.93 12.96
CA LEU A 277 -21.32 -8.40 13.06
C LEU A 277 -21.20 -7.56 14.35
N ASN A 278 -21.63 -8.09 15.49
CA ASN A 278 -21.36 -7.52 16.80
C ASN A 278 -19.83 -7.46 16.97
N LYS A 279 -19.24 -6.37 16.47
CA LYS A 279 -17.86 -5.91 16.68
C LYS A 279 -16.82 -7.04 16.68
N LYS A 280 -16.78 -7.88 15.64
CA LYS A 280 -15.56 -8.67 15.42
C LYS A 280 -14.48 -7.70 14.95
N ASN A 281 -13.51 -7.44 15.83
CA ASN A 281 -12.39 -6.55 15.54
C ASN A 281 -11.67 -7.05 14.29
N VAL A 282 -11.49 -6.16 13.31
CA VAL A 282 -10.57 -6.39 12.20
C VAL A 282 -9.16 -6.46 12.78
N SER A 283 -8.47 -7.56 12.54
CA SER A 283 -7.11 -7.79 13.02
C SER A 283 -6.11 -7.46 11.92
N LEU A 284 -5.98 -6.17 11.59
CA LEU A 284 -4.93 -5.69 10.70
C LEU A 284 -3.71 -5.23 11.52
N PRO A 285 -2.48 -5.42 11.00
CA PRO A 285 -1.28 -4.95 11.69
C PRO A 285 -1.29 -3.44 11.92
N ASP A 286 -0.80 -3.00 13.08
CA ASP A 286 -0.54 -1.59 13.33
C ASP A 286 0.56 -1.08 12.38
N ARG A 287 0.42 0.16 11.92
CA ARG A 287 1.34 0.82 10.97
C ARG A 287 1.91 2.09 11.58
N THR A 288 2.30 2.04 12.85
CA THR A 288 2.95 3.16 13.51
C THR A 288 4.40 3.28 13.04
N LEU A 289 4.83 4.46 12.57
CA LEU A 289 6.23 4.66 12.15
C LEU A 289 7.20 4.30 13.27
N PRO A 290 8.24 3.51 13.00
CA PRO A 290 9.04 2.95 14.07
C PRO A 290 10.10 3.94 14.55
N SER A 291 10.01 4.33 15.83
CA SER A 291 10.94 5.30 16.45
C SER A 291 11.87 4.68 17.50
N GLY A 292 11.82 3.36 17.68
CA GLY A 292 12.50 2.65 18.77
C GLY A 292 11.88 2.92 20.15
N PRO A 293 12.53 2.45 21.23
CA PRO A 293 11.96 2.50 22.58
C PRO A 293 11.63 3.94 23.05
N SER A 294 10.59 4.13 23.87
CA SER A 294 10.31 5.43 24.49
C SER A 294 11.23 5.72 25.69
N GLY A 295 11.32 6.98 26.08
CA GLY A 295 12.02 7.45 27.27
C GLY A 295 13.47 7.85 27.06
N LYS A 296 14.03 8.57 28.04
CA LYS A 296 15.42 9.02 28.01
C LYS A 296 16.38 7.83 28.10
N GLN A 297 17.51 7.90 27.40
CA GLN A 297 18.53 6.86 27.38
C GLN A 297 19.91 7.49 27.39
N LYS A 298 20.97 6.74 27.71
CA LYS A 298 22.34 7.29 27.63
C LYS A 298 22.56 7.89 26.23
N PHE A 299 23.15 9.09 26.18
CA PHE A 299 23.54 9.70 24.91
C PHE A 299 24.49 8.78 24.14
N GLY A 300 24.19 8.57 22.86
CA GLY A 300 24.98 7.71 21.99
C GLY A 300 24.17 7.15 20.83
N ALA A 301 24.88 6.62 19.84
CA ALA A 301 24.31 5.87 18.73
C ALA A 301 24.21 4.38 19.05
N VAL A 302 23.16 3.73 18.58
CA VAL A 302 23.01 2.27 18.57
C VAL A 302 22.67 1.82 17.16
N ASN A 303 23.28 0.72 16.73
CA ASN A 303 22.73 -0.01 15.60
C ASN A 303 21.56 -0.86 16.11
N THR A 304 20.50 -0.91 15.33
CA THR A 304 19.27 -1.65 15.65
C THR A 304 18.62 -2.11 14.34
N THR A 305 17.59 -2.95 14.41
CA THR A 305 16.67 -3.16 13.29
C THR A 305 15.29 -2.83 13.80
N LEU A 306 14.68 -1.79 13.24
CA LEU A 306 13.35 -1.34 13.61
C LEU A 306 12.31 -2.07 12.77
N ASP A 307 11.34 -2.69 13.43
CA ASP A 307 10.18 -3.31 12.78
C ASP A 307 9.10 -2.26 12.55
N TYR A 308 8.51 -2.23 11.35
CA TYR A 308 7.38 -1.35 11.05
C TYR A 308 6.07 -2.14 11.12
N TYR A 309 5.90 -3.08 10.19
CA TYR A 309 4.84 -4.07 10.25
C TYR A 309 5.18 -5.25 9.34
N PRO A 310 4.68 -6.47 9.63
CA PRO A 310 5.18 -7.70 9.02
C PRO A 310 5.18 -7.74 7.49
N ALA A 311 4.13 -7.21 6.86
CA ALA A 311 4.00 -7.20 5.40
C ALA A 311 5.02 -6.27 4.71
N TRP A 312 5.33 -5.12 5.32
CA TRP A 312 6.37 -4.23 4.82
C TRP A 312 7.78 -4.74 5.12
N ASP A 313 7.97 -5.41 6.26
CA ASP A 313 9.27 -5.96 6.67
C ASP A 313 9.69 -7.20 5.86
N ALA A 314 8.72 -8.05 5.46
CA ALA A 314 8.98 -9.29 4.73
C ALA A 314 9.84 -9.19 3.45
N PRO A 315 9.68 -8.17 2.57
CA PRO A 315 10.53 -8.02 1.40
C PRO A 315 11.94 -7.48 1.68
N TRP A 316 12.26 -7.03 2.91
CA TRP A 316 13.60 -6.51 3.21
C TRP A 316 14.61 -7.63 3.42
N HIS A 317 15.70 -7.58 2.66
CA HIS A 317 16.82 -8.51 2.78
C HIS A 317 17.87 -7.95 3.76
N VAL A 318 17.46 -7.70 5.01
CA VAL A 318 18.33 -7.12 6.05
C VAL A 318 18.44 -8.06 7.26
N GLY A 319 19.59 -8.00 7.94
CA GLY A 319 19.79 -8.69 9.21
C GLY A 319 19.60 -7.75 10.41
N ASP A 320 20.10 -8.19 11.57
CA ASP A 320 20.21 -7.33 12.74
C ASP A 320 21.12 -6.12 12.44
N ASN A 321 20.85 -4.98 13.09
CA ASN A 321 21.67 -3.75 13.04
C ASN A 321 21.57 -2.99 11.70
N ALA A 322 20.43 -3.04 11.01
CA ALA A 322 20.22 -2.38 9.73
C ALA A 322 20.10 -0.84 9.84
N ASP A 323 19.60 -0.33 10.96
CA ASP A 323 19.29 1.08 11.20
C ASP A 323 20.20 1.69 12.27
N VAL A 324 20.34 3.02 12.26
CA VAL A 324 21.10 3.76 13.28
C VAL A 324 20.18 4.70 14.03
N LEU A 325 20.14 4.56 15.35
CA LEU A 325 19.35 5.41 16.24
C LEU A 325 20.26 6.11 17.24
N VAL A 326 20.19 7.44 17.31
CA VAL A 326 20.87 8.26 18.33
C VAL A 326 19.88 8.66 19.40
N ARG A 327 20.27 8.47 20.65
CA ARG A 327 19.48 8.75 21.86
C ARG A 327 20.08 9.90 22.65
N PHE A 328 19.26 10.50 23.52
CA PHE A 328 19.67 11.60 24.40
C PHE A 328 19.29 11.31 25.86
N ASP A 329 20.13 11.76 26.78
CA ASP A 329 20.03 11.54 28.22
C ASP A 329 19.02 12.47 28.90
N LYS A 330 18.78 13.64 28.31
CA LYS A 330 17.90 14.68 28.84
C LYS A 330 16.54 14.78 28.15
N SER A 331 16.35 14.11 27.01
CA SER A 331 15.13 14.18 26.19
C SER A 331 14.76 12.81 25.60
N ASP A 332 13.49 12.64 25.23
CA ASP A 332 13.01 11.51 24.41
C ASP A 332 12.98 11.84 22.91
N CYS A 333 13.53 13.00 22.52
CA CYS A 333 13.84 13.25 21.12
C CYS A 333 14.81 12.17 20.60
N LYS A 334 14.82 11.96 19.29
CA LYS A 334 15.65 10.92 18.66
C LYS A 334 16.18 11.41 17.32
N PHE A 335 17.32 10.89 16.92
CA PHE A 335 17.88 11.10 15.60
C PHE A 335 18.00 9.73 14.92
N LEU A 336 17.21 9.48 13.89
CA LEU A 336 17.01 8.15 13.30
C LEU A 336 17.41 8.14 11.83
N PHE A 337 18.28 7.19 11.48
CA PHE A 337 18.57 6.80 10.11
C PHE A 337 17.94 5.43 9.88
N TRP A 338 16.72 5.42 9.35
CA TRP A 338 15.93 4.20 9.15
C TRP A 338 15.91 3.79 7.69
N ARG A 339 16.05 2.50 7.41
CA ARG A 339 16.02 1.95 6.05
C ARG A 339 14.74 2.32 5.30
N GLY A 340 13.62 2.46 6.01
CA GLY A 340 12.33 2.74 5.39
C GLY A 340 12.16 4.17 4.88
N THR A 341 13.00 5.10 5.31
CA THR A 341 13.15 6.43 4.73
C THR A 341 14.46 6.55 3.96
N ASN A 342 14.97 5.45 3.41
CA ASN A 342 16.23 5.43 2.67
C ASN A 342 17.44 5.97 3.44
N TYR A 343 17.43 5.81 4.76
CA TYR A 343 18.37 6.39 5.72
C TYR A 343 18.40 7.92 5.74
N ILE A 344 17.42 8.60 5.12
CA ILE A 344 17.19 10.03 5.32
C ILE A 344 17.09 10.28 6.83
N PRO A 345 17.84 11.25 7.37
CA PRO A 345 17.91 11.52 8.79
C PRO A 345 16.60 12.13 9.32
N ASN A 346 15.93 11.41 10.21
CA ASN A 346 14.70 11.84 10.86
C ASN A 346 14.95 12.28 12.30
N PHE A 347 14.55 13.50 12.59
CA PHE A 347 14.53 14.13 13.90
C PHE A 347 13.15 13.90 14.49
N ILE A 348 13.06 13.06 15.51
CA ILE A 348 11.79 12.68 16.12
C ILE A 348 11.66 13.45 17.43
N SER A 349 10.57 14.21 17.58
CA SER A 349 10.29 14.98 18.80
C SER A 349 9.96 14.06 19.99
N GLU A 350 9.85 14.66 21.18
CA GLU A 350 9.50 13.94 22.40
C GLU A 350 8.08 13.33 22.39
N ASN A 351 7.22 13.81 21.49
CA ASN A 351 5.86 13.30 21.28
C ASN A 351 5.69 12.57 19.93
N GLY A 352 6.79 12.20 19.27
CA GLY A 352 6.75 11.31 18.10
C GLY A 352 6.46 11.99 16.75
N ILE A 353 6.61 13.31 16.64
CA ILE A 353 6.54 14.02 15.36
C ILE A 353 7.86 13.84 14.62
N TRP A 354 7.82 13.40 13.36
CA TRP A 354 9.00 13.20 12.53
C TRP A 354 9.22 14.41 11.62
N PHE A 355 10.45 14.90 11.63
CA PHE A 355 10.95 15.94 10.74
C PHE A 355 12.22 15.46 10.08
N ASN A 356 12.44 15.79 8.82
CA ASN A 356 13.76 15.68 8.20
C ASN A 356 14.14 17.01 7.52
N ASN A 357 15.44 17.27 7.44
CA ASN A 357 16.00 18.46 6.80
C ASN A 357 16.45 18.15 5.35
N ALA A 358 15.71 17.22 4.73
CA ALA A 358 15.93 16.64 3.41
C ALA A 358 17.36 16.18 3.15
N PHE A 359 17.79 16.35 1.90
CA PHE A 359 18.95 15.76 1.27
C PHE A 359 19.34 16.60 0.05
N ASN A 360 20.48 16.29 -0.54
CA ASN A 360 20.81 16.78 -1.87
C ASN A 360 19.90 16.12 -2.95
N GLU A 361 19.42 16.90 -3.92
CA GLU A 361 18.63 16.43 -5.08
C GLU A 361 19.24 16.98 -6.37
N GLY A 362 19.25 16.15 -7.41
CA GLY A 362 19.54 16.53 -8.78
C GLY A 362 18.41 16.13 -9.71
N TRP A 363 18.57 16.34 -11.02
CA TRP A 363 17.53 16.01 -12.00
C TRP A 363 18.09 15.36 -13.26
N ASN A 364 17.27 14.53 -13.88
CA ASN A 364 17.47 13.98 -15.22
C ASN A 364 16.16 14.03 -16.03
N GLU A 365 16.12 13.39 -17.19
CA GLU A 365 14.93 13.35 -18.07
C GLU A 365 13.69 12.70 -17.43
N ASN A 366 13.85 11.90 -16.38
CA ASN A 366 12.76 11.24 -15.65
C ASN A 366 12.31 12.03 -14.40
N GLY A 367 12.94 13.17 -14.10
CA GLY A 367 12.60 14.05 -12.98
C GLY A 367 13.64 14.01 -11.86
N SER A 368 13.16 14.05 -10.62
CA SER A 368 13.95 14.10 -9.40
C SER A 368 14.86 12.89 -9.25
N CYS A 369 16.12 13.15 -8.89
CA CYS A 369 17.14 12.17 -8.59
C CYS A 369 17.61 12.39 -7.14
N GLU A 370 17.22 11.47 -6.26
CA GLU A 370 17.20 11.70 -4.82
C GLU A 370 17.22 10.37 -4.04
N PRO A 371 17.67 10.35 -2.78
CA PRO A 371 17.75 9.13 -1.98
C PRO A 371 16.38 8.47 -1.77
N MET A 372 15.29 9.23 -1.72
CA MET A 372 13.95 8.65 -1.56
C MET A 372 13.45 7.90 -2.81
N SER A 373 14.07 8.11 -3.97
CA SER A 373 13.78 7.37 -5.20
C SER A 373 14.45 5.99 -5.23
N ASP A 374 15.51 5.76 -4.44
CA ASP A 374 16.18 4.45 -4.28
C ASP A 374 15.35 3.51 -3.38
N LYS A 375 14.18 3.07 -3.83
CA LYS A 375 13.21 2.28 -3.02
C LYS A 375 13.75 0.98 -2.40
N ARG A 376 14.97 0.55 -2.76
CA ARG A 376 15.62 -0.68 -2.27
C ARG A 376 16.87 -0.44 -1.43
N ASN A 377 17.29 0.81 -1.22
CA ASN A 377 18.59 1.13 -0.60
C ASN A 377 19.77 0.47 -1.32
N THR A 378 19.73 0.49 -2.66
CA THR A 378 20.81 -0.02 -3.52
C THR A 378 22.09 0.81 -3.35
N TYR A 379 21.93 2.12 -3.17
CA TYR A 379 23.01 3.11 -3.13
C TYR A 379 23.11 3.81 -1.78
N SER A 380 22.03 3.81 -0.99
CA SER A 380 21.99 4.47 0.33
C SER A 380 22.53 3.58 1.46
N ASN A 381 23.46 4.10 2.26
CA ASN A 381 24.00 3.43 3.44
C ASN A 381 24.44 4.42 4.52
N VAL A 382 24.37 3.99 5.78
CA VAL A 382 24.74 4.79 6.96
C VAL A 382 25.83 4.10 7.78
N LYS A 383 26.74 4.88 8.37
CA LYS A 383 27.85 4.40 9.20
C LYS A 383 28.07 5.30 10.41
N ILE A 384 28.24 4.69 11.58
CA ILE A 384 28.72 5.38 12.78
C ILE A 384 30.24 5.53 12.67
N ILE A 385 30.73 6.76 12.68
CA ILE A 385 32.16 7.12 12.62
C ILE A 385 32.72 7.34 14.03
N GLU A 386 31.94 7.96 14.91
CA GLU A 386 32.32 8.28 16.28
C GLU A 386 31.11 8.10 17.21
N ASN A 387 31.31 7.54 18.40
CA ASN A 387 30.26 7.38 19.40
C ASN A 387 30.87 7.47 20.81
N ASN A 388 30.79 8.65 21.41
CA ASN A 388 31.30 8.91 22.77
C ASN A 388 30.44 9.96 23.48
N ASP A 389 30.76 10.24 24.74
CA ASP A 389 29.97 11.13 25.59
C ASP A 389 29.98 12.61 25.11
N ALA A 390 30.93 13.02 24.26
CA ALA A 390 31.01 14.38 23.74
C ALA A 390 30.18 14.57 22.47
N ARG A 391 30.16 13.58 21.57
CA ARG A 391 29.39 13.60 20.32
C ARG A 391 29.24 12.22 19.70
N VAL A 392 28.27 12.14 18.80
CA VAL A 392 28.09 11.05 17.84
C VAL A 392 28.38 11.61 16.44
N VAL A 393 29.12 10.88 15.61
CA VAL A 393 29.33 11.22 14.20
C VAL A 393 28.77 10.11 13.34
N VAL A 394 27.81 10.43 12.48
CA VAL A 394 27.20 9.52 11.53
C VAL A 394 27.45 10.02 10.11
N MET A 395 27.92 9.14 9.24
CA MET A 395 28.06 9.41 7.81
C MET A 395 26.98 8.66 7.06
N TRP A 396 26.20 9.38 6.26
CA TRP A 396 25.22 8.86 5.34
C TRP A 396 25.70 9.09 3.90
N ARG A 397 25.81 8.02 3.11
CA ARG A 397 26.25 8.07 1.72
C ARG A 397 25.17 7.49 0.82
N TYR A 398 24.84 8.19 -0.26
CA TYR A 398 23.81 7.78 -1.20
C TYR A 398 24.09 8.29 -2.62
N GLY A 399 23.45 7.68 -3.61
CA GLY A 399 23.45 8.14 -5.01
C GLY A 399 22.22 8.98 -5.32
N LEU A 400 22.37 9.98 -6.18
CA LEU A 400 21.24 10.75 -6.71
C LEU A 400 20.65 9.98 -7.90
N VAL A 401 19.59 9.21 -7.65
CA VAL A 401 18.95 8.36 -8.66
C VAL A 401 17.46 8.66 -8.78
N ASP A 402 16.92 8.51 -9.99
CA ASP A 402 15.48 8.59 -10.24
C ASP A 402 14.75 7.29 -9.82
N ASN A 403 13.42 7.28 -9.96
CA ASN A 403 12.59 6.10 -9.66
C ASN A 403 12.94 4.87 -10.52
N PHE A 404 13.73 5.01 -11.59
CA PHE A 404 14.19 3.94 -12.47
C PHE A 404 15.63 3.48 -12.16
N ASN A 405 16.29 4.09 -11.16
CA ASN A 405 17.68 3.93 -10.77
C ASN A 405 18.71 4.52 -11.76
N ASN A 406 18.31 5.46 -12.62
CA ASN A 406 19.28 6.22 -13.42
C ASN A 406 19.80 7.39 -12.58
N PHE A 407 21.10 7.66 -12.69
CA PHE A 407 21.71 8.74 -11.92
C PHE A 407 21.44 10.12 -12.54
N ALA A 408 21.42 11.14 -11.69
CA ALA A 408 21.66 12.52 -12.12
C ALA A 408 23.08 12.63 -12.68
N PHE A 409 23.21 13.39 -13.77
CA PHE A 409 24.49 13.76 -14.40
C PHE A 409 25.46 12.57 -14.61
N GLN A 410 24.91 11.42 -15.02
CA GLN A 410 25.70 10.24 -15.34
C GLN A 410 26.66 10.50 -16.51
N ASP A 411 27.94 10.23 -16.31
CA ASP A 411 28.93 10.20 -17.38
C ASP A 411 28.70 8.95 -18.25
N PRO A 412 28.48 9.11 -19.57
CA PRO A 412 28.13 8.00 -20.45
C PRO A 412 29.30 7.02 -20.73
N GLU A 413 30.55 7.45 -20.54
CA GLU A 413 31.72 6.62 -20.78
C GLU A 413 32.05 5.73 -19.56
N THR A 414 31.77 6.23 -18.36
CA THR A 414 32.14 5.56 -17.11
C THR A 414 30.96 4.99 -16.33
N GLY A 415 29.74 5.49 -16.57
CA GLY A 415 28.54 5.13 -15.83
C GLY A 415 28.45 5.73 -14.42
N TRP A 416 29.41 6.56 -14.00
CA TRP A 416 29.34 7.27 -12.72
C TRP A 416 28.43 8.48 -12.85
N GLY A 417 27.45 8.63 -11.96
CA GLY A 417 26.71 9.88 -11.79
C GLY A 417 26.94 10.48 -10.41
N ASP A 418 26.01 11.31 -9.97
CA ASP A 418 26.20 12.10 -8.76
C ASP A 418 26.01 11.29 -7.47
N TRP A 419 26.93 11.52 -6.53
CA TRP A 419 26.96 10.87 -5.21
C TRP A 419 27.09 11.91 -4.11
N VAL A 420 26.53 11.61 -2.95
CA VAL A 420 26.53 12.51 -1.81
C VAL A 420 27.06 11.80 -0.57
N GLU A 421 27.84 12.54 0.21
CA GLU A 421 28.16 12.18 1.60
C GLU A 421 27.73 13.29 2.55
N GLU A 422 26.80 12.96 3.44
CA GLU A 422 26.41 13.82 4.53
C GLU A 422 26.97 13.31 5.85
N ILE A 423 27.67 14.18 6.56
CA ILE A 423 28.29 13.87 7.85
C ILE A 423 27.61 14.70 8.93
N TYR A 424 26.95 14.00 9.85
CA TYR A 424 26.25 14.58 10.99
C TYR A 424 27.09 14.48 12.25
N TYR A 425 27.47 15.61 12.81
CA TYR A 425 28.09 15.72 14.14
C TYR A 425 26.99 16.07 15.14
N ILE A 426 26.51 15.08 15.88
CA ILE A 426 25.34 15.17 16.77
C ILE A 426 25.83 15.31 18.22
N TYR A 427 25.26 16.26 18.96
CA TYR A 427 25.67 16.62 20.32
C TYR A 427 24.61 16.27 21.38
N PRO A 428 25.00 16.07 22.67
CA PRO A 428 24.06 15.71 23.74
C PRO A 428 22.89 16.68 23.98
N ASP A 429 23.01 17.93 23.52
CA ASP A 429 21.97 18.96 23.65
C ASP A 429 20.93 18.94 22.51
N MET A 430 20.94 17.90 21.67
CA MET A 430 20.07 17.68 20.51
C MET A 430 20.37 18.60 19.31
N THR A 431 21.50 19.28 19.31
CA THR A 431 21.98 20.01 18.12
C THR A 431 22.83 19.10 17.24
N ALA A 432 22.91 19.42 15.95
CA ALA A 432 23.81 18.74 15.02
C ALA A 432 24.41 19.73 14.01
N ILE A 433 25.64 19.43 13.57
CA ILE A 433 26.26 20.07 12.41
C ILE A 433 26.17 19.08 11.24
N ARG A 434 25.53 19.51 10.14
CA ARG A 434 25.46 18.78 8.87
C ARG A 434 26.56 19.30 7.95
N LYS A 435 27.45 18.40 7.50
CA LYS A 435 28.41 18.68 6.43
C LYS A 435 27.99 17.89 5.20
N ASP A 436 27.61 18.60 4.16
CA ASP A 436 27.21 18.03 2.87
C ASP A 436 28.38 18.08 1.86
N ILE A 437 28.60 16.98 1.14
CA ILE A 437 29.62 16.82 0.11
C ILE A 437 28.98 16.18 -1.11
N LEU A 438 28.81 16.96 -2.17
CA LEU A 438 28.38 16.49 -3.49
C LEU A 438 29.59 16.15 -4.36
N TYR A 439 29.66 14.89 -4.79
CA TYR A 439 30.56 14.39 -5.82
C TYR A 439 29.81 14.37 -7.14
N SER A 440 29.99 15.44 -7.94
CA SER A 440 29.21 15.65 -9.15
C SER A 440 30.07 15.76 -10.40
N ASN A 441 29.58 15.20 -11.51
CA ASN A 441 30.12 15.46 -12.85
C ASN A 441 29.68 16.82 -13.40
N ALA A 442 28.65 17.42 -12.81
CA ALA A 442 28.10 18.71 -13.18
C ALA A 442 27.96 19.65 -11.96
N PRO A 443 29.07 20.00 -11.27
CA PRO A 443 29.02 20.75 -10.00
C PRO A 443 28.50 22.20 -10.11
N ARG A 444 28.18 22.66 -11.32
CA ARG A 444 27.56 23.97 -11.60
C ARG A 444 26.10 23.87 -12.03
N ALA A 445 25.59 22.66 -12.22
CA ALA A 445 24.17 22.44 -12.47
C ALA A 445 23.38 22.70 -11.18
N ALA A 446 22.09 23.01 -11.34
CA ALA A 446 21.20 23.17 -10.21
C ALA A 446 21.16 21.87 -9.39
N HIS A 447 21.23 22.03 -8.07
CA HIS A 447 21.02 21.00 -7.08
C HIS A 447 20.23 21.62 -5.94
N GLU A 448 19.30 20.88 -5.37
CA GLU A 448 18.73 21.22 -4.08
C GLU A 448 19.65 20.69 -3.00
N TRP A 449 19.81 21.44 -1.91
CA TRP A 449 20.69 21.05 -0.79
C TRP A 449 19.89 20.78 0.49
N GLN A 450 18.66 21.29 0.56
CA GLN A 450 17.90 21.33 1.80
C GLN A 450 16.42 21.70 1.54
N GLU A 451 15.52 20.87 2.06
CA GLU A 451 14.07 21.09 2.20
C GLU A 451 13.65 20.77 3.66
N ASP A 452 12.58 21.38 4.16
CA ASP A 452 12.02 21.07 5.49
C ASP A 452 10.79 20.18 5.32
N ILE A 453 10.90 18.90 5.66
CA ILE A 453 9.87 17.91 5.38
C ILE A 453 9.36 17.31 6.68
N MET A 454 8.04 17.31 6.84
CA MET A 454 7.36 16.56 7.89
C MET A 454 7.01 15.16 7.39
N VAL A 455 7.36 14.11 8.15
CA VAL A 455 7.01 12.73 7.79
C VAL A 455 5.80 12.30 8.61
N LEU A 456 4.69 12.03 7.93
CA LEU A 456 3.42 11.73 8.57
C LEU A 456 3.26 10.23 8.84
N SER A 457 2.73 9.89 10.02
CA SER A 457 2.27 8.53 10.30
C SER A 457 0.94 8.26 9.59
N PRO A 458 0.58 6.99 9.31
CA PRO A 458 -0.74 6.64 8.79
C PRO A 458 -1.87 7.25 9.63
N GLY A 459 -2.81 7.92 8.97
CA GLY A 459 -3.94 8.59 9.60
C GLY A 459 -3.65 9.98 10.20
N GLN A 460 -2.41 10.47 10.09
CA GLN A 460 -2.01 11.80 10.55
C GLN A 460 -2.05 12.79 9.38
N SER A 461 -2.57 14.00 9.61
CA SER A 461 -2.48 15.13 8.67
C SER A 461 -1.44 16.16 9.11
N PRO A 462 -1.00 17.08 8.22
CA PRO A 462 -0.12 18.18 8.60
C PRO A 462 -0.67 19.01 9.77
N GLU A 463 -1.98 19.27 9.81
CA GLU A 463 -2.65 20.02 10.88
C GLU A 463 -2.59 19.31 12.23
N ASP A 464 -2.41 17.99 12.29
CA ASP A 464 -2.25 17.28 13.56
C ASP A 464 -0.89 17.58 14.22
N ILE A 465 0.10 18.00 13.44
CA ILE A 465 1.49 18.11 13.89
C ILE A 465 2.12 19.49 13.71
N LEU A 466 1.52 20.39 12.93
CA LEU A 466 1.99 21.77 12.72
C LEU A 466 1.03 22.78 13.34
N GLU A 467 1.59 23.84 13.89
CA GLU A 467 0.84 25.08 14.13
C GLU A 467 0.58 25.76 12.79
N TYR A 468 -0.54 26.50 12.63
CA TYR A 468 -0.80 27.22 11.37
C TYR A 468 0.30 28.23 11.02
N GLU A 469 0.86 28.89 12.04
CA GLU A 469 2.09 29.68 11.98
C GLU A 469 3.33 28.77 11.87
N ALA A 470 3.40 27.89 10.86
CA ALA A 470 4.34 26.77 10.84
C ALA A 470 5.81 27.18 10.69
N LEU A 471 6.12 28.36 10.16
CA LEU A 471 7.50 28.77 9.87
C LEU A 471 7.83 30.10 10.54
N THR A 472 8.87 30.11 11.38
CA THR A 472 9.51 31.35 11.84
C THR A 472 10.90 31.45 11.23
N MET A 473 11.16 32.52 10.48
CA MET A 473 12.48 32.86 9.96
C MET A 473 13.14 33.93 10.81
N GLY A 474 14.47 33.92 10.86
CA GLY A 474 15.28 34.87 11.61
C GLY A 474 16.63 35.15 10.95
N ASN A 475 17.29 36.22 11.40
CA ASN A 475 18.63 36.59 10.97
C ASN A 475 19.59 36.79 12.15
N MET A 476 20.89 36.94 11.86
CA MET A 476 21.93 37.14 12.88
C MET A 476 21.78 38.43 13.71
N SER A 477 20.98 39.39 13.25
CA SER A 477 20.66 40.62 13.99
C SER A 477 19.55 40.43 15.03
N GLY A 478 18.92 39.24 15.06
CA GLY A 478 17.82 38.91 15.97
C GLY A 478 16.44 39.36 15.47
N GLN A 479 16.32 39.81 14.22
CA GLN A 479 15.02 40.08 13.61
C GLN A 479 14.36 38.76 13.20
N THR A 480 13.03 38.71 13.28
CA THR A 480 12.25 37.50 12.94
C THR A 480 10.96 37.85 12.20
N ALA A 481 10.54 36.97 11.31
CA ALA A 481 9.22 36.97 10.68
C ALA A 481 8.58 35.59 10.82
N THR A 482 7.26 35.52 11.02
CA THR A 482 6.51 34.26 11.14
C THR A 482 5.44 34.20 10.06
N PHE A 483 5.33 33.05 9.41
CA PHE A 483 4.47 32.82 8.26
C PHE A 483 3.39 31.79 8.61
N SER A 484 2.16 32.10 8.22
CA SER A 484 0.98 31.30 8.52
C SER A 484 0.32 30.77 7.26
N TRP A 485 -0.13 29.52 7.29
CA TRP A 485 -0.93 28.87 6.25
C TRP A 485 -2.44 28.90 6.53
N GLU A 486 -2.87 29.46 7.65
CA GLU A 486 -4.27 29.42 8.13
C GLU A 486 -5.26 29.90 7.06
N ASN A 487 -4.97 31.06 6.45
CA ASN A 487 -5.89 31.72 5.53
C ASN A 487 -5.43 31.64 4.08
N GLU A 488 -4.13 31.75 3.83
CA GLU A 488 -3.52 31.71 2.51
C GLU A 488 -2.13 31.09 2.57
N VAL A 489 -1.57 30.73 1.42
CA VAL A 489 -0.19 30.24 1.35
C VAL A 489 0.76 31.44 1.37
N PRO A 490 1.81 31.42 2.21
CA PRO A 490 2.80 32.50 2.24
C PRO A 490 3.47 32.74 0.87
N PRO A 491 4.02 33.95 0.63
CA PRO A 491 4.71 34.26 -0.61
C PRO A 491 5.90 33.32 -0.86
N PHE A 492 6.06 32.86 -2.10
CA PHE A 492 7.17 31.99 -2.52
C PHE A 492 8.54 32.56 -2.13
N MET A 493 8.75 33.86 -2.32
CA MET A 493 9.92 34.57 -1.78
C MET A 493 9.43 35.53 -0.69
N PRO A 494 9.48 35.14 0.59
CA PRO A 494 8.92 35.94 1.67
C PRO A 494 9.63 37.28 1.89
N GLY A 495 10.92 37.38 1.53
CA GLY A 495 11.72 38.62 1.61
C GLY A 495 12.04 39.13 3.03
N GLU A 496 11.36 38.64 4.06
CA GLU A 496 11.52 39.08 5.45
C GLU A 496 11.88 37.92 6.39
N PRO A 497 12.75 38.13 7.39
CA PRO A 497 13.59 39.31 7.56
C PRO A 497 14.72 39.36 6.52
N ASP A 498 15.26 40.55 6.28
CA ASP A 498 16.44 40.71 5.42
C ASP A 498 17.59 39.81 5.89
N ASN A 499 18.26 39.15 4.94
CA ASN A 499 19.36 38.22 5.22
C ASN A 499 18.98 37.12 6.22
N ALA A 500 17.73 36.62 6.13
CA ALA A 500 17.30 35.45 6.88
C ALA A 500 18.29 34.29 6.66
N ASN A 501 18.71 33.66 7.75
CA ASN A 501 19.63 32.51 7.72
C ASN A 501 19.33 31.50 8.84
N ILE A 502 18.30 31.76 9.64
CA ILE A 502 17.81 30.92 10.73
C ILE A 502 16.36 30.60 10.42
N LYS A 503 15.96 29.35 10.60
CA LYS A 503 14.56 28.94 10.50
C LYS A 503 14.19 27.98 11.62
N ARG A 504 12.94 28.06 12.05
CA ARG A 504 12.34 27.20 13.07
C ARG A 504 10.98 26.73 12.56
N ILE A 505 10.75 25.42 12.63
CA ILE A 505 9.47 24.80 12.27
C ILE A 505 8.62 24.67 13.53
N ASN A 506 7.46 25.32 13.53
CA ASN A 506 6.55 25.38 14.66
C ASN A 506 5.61 24.15 14.62
N THR A 507 6.15 22.99 14.99
CA THR A 507 5.40 21.74 15.20
C THR A 507 4.59 21.78 16.50
N LYS A 508 3.61 20.89 16.72
CA LYS A 508 2.88 20.73 18.00
C LYS A 508 3.64 19.89 19.03
N SER A 509 4.96 20.09 19.12
CA SER A 509 5.85 19.48 20.11
C SER A 509 6.48 20.52 21.03
N LYS A 510 7.04 20.10 22.16
CA LYS A 510 7.83 20.96 23.05
C LYS A 510 9.13 21.39 22.38
N PHE A 511 9.82 20.46 21.73
CA PHE A 511 11.06 20.74 20.99
C PHE A 511 10.76 20.99 19.51
N LYS A 512 11.14 22.16 19.02
CA LYS A 512 10.91 22.59 17.63
C LYS A 512 12.16 22.35 16.78
N PRO A 513 12.05 21.72 15.60
CA PRO A 513 13.15 21.66 14.66
C PRO A 513 13.60 23.07 14.24
N PHE A 514 14.90 23.23 14.04
CA PHE A 514 15.48 24.47 13.54
C PHE A 514 16.72 24.18 12.71
N SER A 515 17.08 25.10 11.84
CA SER A 515 18.37 25.08 11.16
C SER A 515 18.95 26.49 11.05
N VAL A 516 20.27 26.56 11.02
CA VAL A 516 21.02 27.80 10.83
C VAL A 516 22.03 27.58 9.71
N ILE A 517 21.90 28.34 8.62
CA ILE A 517 22.88 28.34 7.54
C ILE A 517 23.89 29.46 7.80
N ARG A 518 25.16 29.22 7.47
CA ARG A 518 26.21 30.22 7.72
C ARG A 518 25.89 31.47 6.90
N PRO A 519 25.88 32.67 7.50
CA PRO A 519 25.63 33.92 6.78
C PRO A 519 26.59 34.15 5.61
N ILE A 520 27.83 33.62 5.72
CA ILE A 520 28.86 33.77 4.69
C ILE A 520 28.50 33.05 3.38
N ASP A 521 27.62 32.05 3.45
CA ASP A 521 27.16 31.29 2.29
C ASP A 521 26.03 32.04 1.54
N ASN A 522 25.59 33.19 2.07
CA ASN A 522 24.52 34.03 1.52
C ASN A 522 23.26 33.22 1.14
N PRO A 523 22.66 32.50 2.10
CA PRO A 523 21.54 31.60 1.81
C PRO A 523 20.32 32.37 1.31
N THR A 524 19.58 31.73 0.41
CA THR A 524 18.25 32.15 -0.03
C THR A 524 17.26 31.07 0.34
N TYR A 525 16.06 31.47 0.76
CA TYR A 525 14.97 30.56 1.06
C TYR A 525 13.77 30.93 0.22
N ASP A 526 13.15 29.91 -0.37
CA ASP A 526 11.81 29.96 -0.88
C ASP A 526 10.86 29.17 0.03
N ILE A 527 9.58 29.49 -0.07
CA ILE A 527 8.50 28.76 0.57
C ILE A 527 7.77 28.00 -0.53
N TYR A 528 7.73 26.67 -0.43
CA TYR A 528 7.03 25.86 -1.40
C TYR A 528 5.54 26.26 -1.46
N ALA A 529 5.10 26.69 -2.64
CA ALA A 529 3.75 27.15 -2.93
C ALA A 529 3.11 26.38 -4.11
N GLY A 530 3.70 25.24 -4.49
CA GLY A 530 3.15 24.32 -5.48
C GLY A 530 2.11 23.38 -4.90
N GLU A 531 1.35 22.72 -5.77
CA GLU A 531 0.54 21.53 -5.44
C GLU A 531 -0.45 21.71 -4.27
N ILE A 532 -0.90 22.94 -4.04
CA ILE A 532 -1.78 23.29 -2.93
C ILE A 532 -3.20 22.76 -3.17
N ARG A 533 -3.67 21.86 -2.30
CA ARG A 533 -5.06 21.35 -2.27
C ARG A 533 -5.73 21.74 -0.95
N ARG A 534 -6.14 23.02 -0.83
CA ARG A 534 -6.72 23.58 0.42
C ARG A 534 -8.03 22.93 0.84
N ASP A 535 -8.71 22.22 -0.06
CA ASP A 535 -9.85 21.37 0.25
C ASP A 535 -9.48 20.10 1.03
N VAL A 536 -8.18 19.75 1.08
CA VAL A 536 -7.68 18.59 1.82
C VAL A 536 -6.70 18.95 2.93
N SER A 537 -5.77 19.88 2.70
CA SER A 537 -4.84 20.39 3.73
C SER A 537 -4.51 21.86 3.44
N VAL A 538 -4.39 22.69 4.49
CA VAL A 538 -3.98 24.10 4.32
C VAL A 538 -2.49 24.21 3.97
N PHE A 539 -1.70 23.21 4.34
CA PHE A 539 -0.28 23.09 4.02
C PHE A 539 -0.09 22.36 2.67
N PRO A 540 0.95 22.69 1.90
CA PRO A 540 1.40 21.86 0.79
C PRO A 540 1.74 20.45 1.31
N TRP A 541 1.27 19.44 0.59
CA TRP A 541 1.40 18.04 1.00
C TRP A 541 1.23 17.12 -0.23
N TRP A 542 2.02 16.04 -0.29
CA TRP A 542 2.04 15.09 -1.40
C TRP A 542 1.82 13.66 -0.95
#